data_AF-A0A517KXC2-F1
#
_entry.id   AF-A0A517KXC2-F1
#
_cell.length_a   1.000
_cell.length_b   1.000
_cell.length_c   1.000
_cell.angle_alpha   90.00
_cell.angle_beta   90.00
_cell.angle_gamma   90.00
#
_symmetry.space_group_name_H-M   'P 1'
#
loop_
_entity.id
_entity.type
_entity.pdbx_description
1 polymer ?
#
loop_
_entity_poly.entity_id
_entity_poly.type
_entity_poly.pdbx_seq_one_letter_code
_entity_poly.pdbx_strand_id
1 'polypeptide(L)'
;MPSIRHLSTALLLAGTSLAAPLLTGFANNVEARDSAAPCSPLPCAANGIEYVIATITMPYGSASTPTALSSPPSVTPVATPTNTNSQAPTPVSAATDAPKSALAPASSAAAPATSAAATPTPANNAAPSTASLTADTILKIMPDSGSCAGRDKVPGNCRTAEQAAAPLAKGFSTWGITVPGAQAANLALIAFESDQMIYKTSAQGIAGKGTYAVMMPDNVKLYATKLKGEAAVAQAGTPAAILDLVNANDDDAFGAASWYMAEQCPGAQDKFKGDVDAAWTSYITDCVNGGVLDQRQATWNNAKKAFGL
;
A
#
# COMPACT_ATOMS: atom_id res chain seq x y z
N MET A 1 32.46 -5.51 34.43
CA MET A 1 33.00 -5.87 33.10
C MET A 1 32.04 -6.85 32.45
N PRO A 2 31.43 -6.45 31.33
CA PRO A 2 31.81 -7.11 30.08
C PRO A 2 32.06 -6.13 28.93
N SER A 3 32.92 -6.60 28.03
CA SER A 3 33.37 -6.00 26.78
C SER A 3 32.33 -6.20 25.69
N ILE A 4 31.95 -5.13 24.98
CA ILE A 4 31.22 -5.22 23.72
C ILE A 4 32.14 -4.70 22.61
N ARG A 5 32.44 -5.59 21.66
CA ARG A 5 33.15 -5.30 20.40
C ARG A 5 32.12 -4.83 19.38
N HIS A 6 32.37 -3.70 18.73
CA HIS A 6 31.65 -3.31 17.52
C HIS A 6 32.30 -3.94 16.29
N LEU A 7 31.51 -4.69 15.52
CA LEU A 7 31.77 -5.03 14.12
C LEU A 7 30.97 -4.03 13.27
N SER A 8 31.67 -3.21 12.49
CA SER A 8 31.07 -2.41 11.42
C SER A 8 31.49 -3.00 10.09
N THR A 9 30.51 -3.55 9.36
CA THR A 9 30.64 -3.96 7.97
C THR A 9 30.44 -2.73 7.08
N ALA A 10 31.50 -2.26 6.43
CA ALA A 10 31.42 -1.21 5.41
C ALA A 10 31.38 -1.85 4.02
N LEU A 11 30.32 -1.55 3.27
CA LEU A 11 30.13 -1.94 1.87
C LEU A 11 30.83 -0.89 0.97
N LEU A 12 31.91 -1.27 0.27
CA LEU A 12 32.53 -0.42 -0.76
C LEU A 12 31.95 -0.77 -2.13
N LEU A 13 31.28 0.19 -2.79
CA LEU A 13 31.09 0.20 -4.24
C LEU A 13 32.30 0.91 -4.88
N ALA A 14 33.01 0.21 -5.77
CA ALA A 14 34.03 0.79 -6.63
C ALA A 14 33.38 1.31 -7.93
N GLY A 15 33.34 2.63 -8.10
CA GLY A 15 32.99 3.31 -9.35
C GLY A 15 34.22 3.97 -9.95
N THR A 16 34.57 3.60 -11.18
CA THR A 16 35.68 4.18 -11.96
C THR A 16 35.37 5.62 -12.36
N SER A 17 36.36 6.48 -12.12
CA SER A 17 36.35 7.93 -12.34
C SER A 17 36.39 8.32 -13.82
N LEU A 18 35.55 9.30 -14.19
CA LEU A 18 35.92 10.39 -15.09
C LEU A 18 35.21 11.67 -14.61
N ALA A 19 36.01 12.62 -14.12
CA ALA A 19 35.77 14.06 -13.89
C ALA A 19 34.46 14.50 -13.20
N ALA A 20 34.58 14.93 -11.93
CA ALA A 20 33.59 15.75 -11.23
C ALA A 20 34.21 17.09 -10.79
N PRO A 21 33.47 18.21 -10.78
CA PRO A 21 33.81 19.36 -9.95
C PRO A 21 33.46 19.09 -8.49
N LEU A 22 34.17 19.80 -7.61
CA LEU A 22 34.14 19.74 -6.15
C LEU A 22 32.70 19.78 -5.58
N LEU A 23 32.30 18.68 -4.94
CA LEU A 23 31.18 18.63 -4.00
C LEU A 23 31.72 18.27 -2.61
N THR A 24 31.47 19.15 -1.65
CA THR A 24 31.66 18.90 -0.22
C THR A 24 30.72 17.79 0.24
N GLY A 25 31.27 16.67 0.71
CA GLY A 25 30.48 15.61 1.36
C GLY A 25 30.21 15.95 2.82
N PHE A 26 28.94 15.98 3.22
CA PHE A 26 28.54 16.00 4.62
C PHE A 26 28.32 14.55 5.09
N ALA A 27 28.98 14.17 6.18
CA ALA A 27 28.65 12.95 6.91
C ALA A 27 27.90 13.35 8.19
N ASN A 28 26.68 12.85 8.36
CA ASN A 28 25.92 13.01 9.61
C ASN A 28 26.26 11.83 10.53
N ASN A 29 26.81 12.12 11.71
CA ASN A 29 26.87 11.18 12.82
C ASN A 29 25.74 11.50 13.80
N VAL A 30 24.97 10.48 14.17
CA VAL A 30 23.95 10.57 15.22
C VAL A 30 24.58 10.06 16.51
N GLU A 31 24.89 10.98 17.43
CA GLU A 31 25.23 10.61 18.81
C GLU A 31 23.99 10.76 19.69
N ALA A 32 23.61 9.69 20.37
CA ALA A 32 22.66 9.76 21.47
C ALA A 32 23.39 10.27 22.72
N ARG A 33 22.91 11.38 23.30
CA ARG A 33 23.39 11.86 24.60
C ARG A 33 22.27 11.74 25.64
N ASP A 34 22.50 10.93 26.65
CA ASP A 34 21.67 10.91 27.85
C ASP A 34 21.90 12.20 28.65
N SER A 35 20.92 13.10 28.59
CA SER A 35 20.89 14.27 29.47
C SER A 35 20.09 13.92 30.72
N ALA A 36 20.78 13.44 31.76
CA ALA A 36 20.17 13.22 33.07
C ALA A 36 19.98 14.57 33.79
N ALA A 37 18.75 15.08 33.84
CA ALA A 37 18.36 16.10 34.82
C ALA A 37 17.98 15.42 36.16
N PRO A 38 18.30 16.00 37.33
CA PRO A 38 17.98 15.40 38.61
C PRO A 38 16.50 15.61 38.97
N CYS A 39 15.72 14.52 38.97
CA CYS A 39 14.37 14.51 39.52
C CYS A 39 14.30 13.58 40.75
N SER A 40 14.00 14.15 41.91
CA SER A 40 13.49 13.45 43.09
C SER A 40 12.45 14.34 43.78
N PRO A 41 11.35 13.77 44.34
CA PRO A 41 10.92 12.37 44.36
C PRO A 41 9.71 12.04 43.42
N LEU A 42 9.66 10.77 43.01
CA LEU A 42 8.85 10.04 41.99
C LEU A 42 7.35 10.37 41.76
N PRO A 43 6.74 9.87 40.64
CA PRO A 43 7.35 9.23 39.45
C PRO A 43 6.99 9.95 38.12
N CYS A 44 7.99 10.24 37.29
CA CYS A 44 7.77 10.60 35.88
C CYS A 44 8.32 9.50 34.97
N ALA A 45 7.49 8.96 34.09
CA ALA A 45 7.94 8.16 32.97
C ALA A 45 8.45 9.12 31.88
N ALA A 46 9.75 9.07 31.58
CA ALA A 46 10.36 9.86 30.52
C ALA A 46 10.78 8.93 29.37
N ASN A 47 9.96 8.87 28.32
CA ASN A 47 10.36 8.39 27.00
C ASN A 47 10.40 9.60 26.08
N GLY A 48 11.55 10.25 25.98
CA GLY A 48 11.78 11.36 25.07
C GLY A 48 13.25 11.38 24.68
N ILE A 49 13.56 10.78 23.53
CA ILE A 49 14.89 10.91 22.92
C ILE A 49 14.86 12.20 22.09
N GLU A 50 15.60 13.20 22.52
CA GLU A 50 15.84 14.43 21.76
C GLU A 50 17.09 14.23 20.89
N TYR A 51 16.94 14.38 19.57
CA TYR A 51 18.05 14.25 18.63
C TYR A 51 18.67 15.62 18.39
N VAL A 52 19.91 15.83 18.85
CA VAL A 52 20.70 17.02 18.56
C VAL A 52 21.62 16.74 17.37
N ILE A 53 21.43 17.45 16.27
CA ILE A 53 22.31 17.38 15.10
C ILE A 53 23.47 18.35 15.34
N ALA A 54 24.67 17.82 15.61
CA ALA A 54 25.88 18.62 15.72
C ALA A 54 26.73 18.48 14.45
N THR A 55 27.01 19.60 13.78
CA THR A 55 27.90 19.64 12.61
C THR A 55 29.35 19.68 13.10
N ILE A 56 30.10 18.59 12.89
CA ILE A 56 31.53 18.56 13.19
C ILE A 56 32.32 18.68 11.89
N THR A 57 33.17 19.71 11.80
CA THR A 57 34.13 19.88 10.71
C THR A 57 35.46 19.24 11.13
N MET A 58 35.88 18.18 10.44
CA MET A 58 37.20 17.57 10.66
C MET A 58 38.17 17.93 9.51
N PRO A 59 39.44 18.26 9.80
CA PRO A 59 40.45 18.49 8.77
C PRO A 59 40.92 17.18 8.14
N TYR A 60 41.04 17.19 6.82
CA TYR A 60 41.42 16.05 5.98
C TYR A 60 42.94 15.81 6.04
N GLY A 61 43.36 14.58 6.35
CA GLY A 61 44.79 14.20 6.41
C GLY A 61 45.05 12.73 6.11
N SER A 62 45.81 12.51 5.04
CA SER A 62 46.67 11.35 4.72
C SER A 62 46.00 9.99 4.46
N ALA A 63 45.75 9.71 3.17
CA ALA A 63 45.40 8.41 2.64
C ALA A 63 46.56 7.40 2.77
N SER A 64 46.27 6.24 3.35
CA SER A 64 47.13 5.04 3.26
C SER A 64 46.49 4.08 2.24
N THR A 65 47.26 3.62 1.26
CA THR A 65 46.86 2.70 0.20
C THR A 65 46.52 1.31 0.74
N PRO A 66 45.36 0.71 0.41
CA PRO A 66 45.08 -0.68 0.75
C PRO A 66 45.65 -1.65 -0.30
N THR A 67 46.34 -2.67 0.21
CA THR A 67 46.86 -3.85 -0.50
C THR A 67 45.71 -4.73 -1.00
N ALA A 68 45.82 -5.21 -2.25
CA ALA A 68 44.86 -6.09 -2.90
C ALA A 68 44.80 -7.48 -2.23
N LEU A 69 43.58 -7.97 -1.96
CA LEU A 69 43.31 -9.33 -1.51
C LEU A 69 42.53 -10.10 -2.59
N SER A 70 42.92 -11.36 -2.70
CA SER A 70 42.64 -12.38 -3.71
C SER A 70 41.20 -12.92 -3.75
N SER A 71 40.83 -13.41 -4.93
CA SER A 71 39.52 -13.94 -5.37
C SER A 71 38.92 -15.07 -4.50
N PRO A 72 37.58 -15.16 -4.40
CA PRO A 72 36.90 -16.32 -3.80
C PRO A 72 36.67 -17.47 -4.81
N PRO A 73 36.56 -18.73 -4.34
CA PRO A 73 36.38 -19.91 -5.18
C PRO A 73 34.93 -20.13 -5.64
N SER A 74 34.81 -20.80 -6.80
CA SER A 74 33.57 -21.18 -7.48
C SER A 74 32.75 -22.23 -6.71
N VAL A 75 31.43 -22.04 -6.66
CA VAL A 75 30.47 -23.00 -6.09
C VAL A 75 29.65 -23.63 -7.23
N THR A 76 29.63 -24.96 -7.28
CA THR A 76 28.82 -25.78 -8.20
C THR A 76 27.36 -25.93 -7.73
N PRO A 77 26.38 -26.02 -8.64
CA PRO A 77 24.96 -26.15 -8.29
C PRO A 77 24.56 -27.60 -7.94
N VAL A 78 23.68 -27.72 -6.94
CA VAL A 78 23.04 -28.98 -6.48
C VAL A 78 21.67 -29.14 -7.15
N ALA A 79 21.36 -30.38 -7.52
CA ALA A 79 20.20 -30.78 -8.33
C ALA A 79 18.84 -30.73 -7.59
N THR A 80 17.81 -30.43 -8.36
CA THR A 80 16.38 -30.41 -8.01
C THR A 80 15.75 -31.81 -8.12
N PRO A 81 14.93 -32.28 -7.16
CA PRO A 81 14.02 -33.39 -7.39
C PRO A 81 12.64 -32.90 -7.89
N THR A 82 12.26 -33.42 -9.05
CA THR A 82 10.92 -33.39 -9.65
C THR A 82 9.97 -34.28 -8.86
N ASN A 83 8.75 -33.81 -8.57
CA ASN A 83 7.67 -34.67 -8.11
C ASN A 83 6.39 -34.40 -8.92
N THR A 84 6.08 -35.34 -9.80
CA THR A 84 4.85 -35.45 -10.58
C THR A 84 3.87 -36.34 -9.83
N ASN A 85 2.67 -35.84 -9.51
CA ASN A 85 1.53 -36.75 -9.43
C ASN A 85 0.21 -36.05 -9.79
N SER A 86 -0.31 -36.46 -10.94
CA SER A 86 -1.67 -36.21 -11.41
C SER A 86 -2.58 -37.30 -10.84
N GLN A 87 -3.74 -36.91 -10.29
CA GLN A 87 -4.96 -37.72 -10.46
C GLN A 87 -6.22 -36.91 -10.12
N ALA A 88 -7.11 -36.85 -11.10
CA ALA A 88 -8.51 -36.46 -10.93
C ALA A 88 -9.33 -37.67 -10.45
N PRO A 89 -10.49 -37.42 -9.83
CA PRO A 89 -11.67 -38.17 -10.25
C PRO A 89 -12.90 -37.29 -10.48
N THR A 90 -13.71 -37.74 -11.44
CA THR A 90 -15.05 -37.26 -11.80
C THR A 90 -16.13 -38.05 -10.99
N PRO A 91 -17.44 -37.99 -11.31
CA PRO A 91 -18.47 -37.31 -10.51
C PRO A 91 -19.48 -38.28 -9.86
N VAL A 92 -20.29 -37.81 -8.92
CA VAL A 92 -21.44 -38.57 -8.41
C VAL A 92 -22.69 -37.68 -8.30
N SER A 93 -23.75 -38.12 -8.95
CA SER A 93 -25.12 -37.57 -8.91
C SER A 93 -26.02 -38.40 -7.99
N ALA A 94 -27.02 -37.76 -7.36
CA ALA A 94 -28.38 -38.23 -7.00
C ALA A 94 -28.86 -37.48 -5.73
N ALA A 95 -29.87 -36.60 -5.77
CA ALA A 95 -31.33 -36.82 -5.85
C ALA A 95 -32.00 -37.07 -4.48
N THR A 96 -33.29 -36.70 -4.37
CA THR A 96 -34.28 -36.78 -3.26
C THR A 96 -34.34 -35.56 -2.33
N ASP A 97 -35.47 -35.04 -1.86
CA ASP A 97 -36.91 -35.26 -2.11
C ASP A 97 -37.70 -34.07 -1.54
N ALA A 98 -38.89 -33.81 -2.08
CA ALA A 98 -39.90 -32.90 -1.53
C ALA A 98 -41.02 -33.68 -0.80
N PRO A 99 -41.69 -33.07 0.19
CA PRO A 99 -43.17 -32.99 0.13
C PRO A 99 -43.70 -31.63 0.68
N LYS A 100 -44.65 -30.96 0.04
CA LYS A 100 -46.12 -31.15 -0.07
C LYS A 100 -46.94 -30.82 1.21
N SER A 101 -47.62 -29.66 1.12
CA SER A 101 -48.99 -29.30 1.55
C SER A 101 -49.51 -29.52 2.99
N ALA A 102 -50.10 -28.45 3.57
CA ALA A 102 -51.50 -28.37 4.08
C ALA A 102 -51.68 -27.08 4.93
N LEU A 103 -52.55 -26.15 4.51
CA LEU A 103 -53.92 -25.87 5.00
C LEU A 103 -54.01 -24.94 6.23
N ALA A 104 -54.74 -23.83 6.02
CA ALA A 104 -55.20 -22.86 7.02
C ALA A 104 -56.28 -23.44 7.96
N PRO A 105 -56.64 -22.75 9.05
CA PRO A 105 -57.86 -21.93 8.99
C PRO A 105 -57.82 -20.59 9.77
N ALA A 106 -58.94 -19.89 9.70
CA ALA A 106 -59.17 -18.46 9.94
C ALA A 106 -59.57 -18.05 11.39
N SER A 107 -59.63 -16.71 11.54
CA SER A 107 -60.36 -15.88 12.52
C SER A 107 -59.80 -15.72 13.94
N SER A 108 -59.49 -14.47 14.33
CA SER A 108 -60.46 -13.58 14.98
C SER A 108 -59.89 -12.18 15.24
N ALA A 109 -60.77 -11.18 15.23
CA ALA A 109 -60.49 -9.77 15.43
C ALA A 109 -60.26 -9.42 16.91
N ALA A 110 -59.33 -8.48 17.18
CA ALA A 110 -59.41 -7.53 18.28
C ALA A 110 -58.32 -6.45 18.11
N ALA A 111 -58.74 -5.19 17.96
CA ALA A 111 -57.86 -4.03 18.12
C ALA A 111 -57.78 -3.63 19.61
N PRO A 112 -56.60 -3.21 20.08
CA PRO A 112 -56.56 -1.93 20.78
C PRO A 112 -55.39 -1.04 20.36
N ALA A 113 -55.59 0.26 20.56
CA ALA A 113 -54.70 1.35 20.21
C ALA A 113 -53.28 1.16 20.78
N THR A 114 -52.28 1.31 19.91
CA THR A 114 -50.87 1.42 20.28
C THR A 114 -50.30 2.72 19.72
N SER A 115 -49.79 3.53 20.64
CA SER A 115 -49.05 4.76 20.37
C SER A 115 -47.92 4.49 19.38
N ALA A 116 -47.86 5.29 18.31
CA ALA A 116 -46.80 5.27 17.33
C ALA A 116 -45.47 5.74 17.96
N ALA A 117 -44.73 4.80 18.55
CA ALA A 117 -43.30 4.94 18.75
C ALA A 117 -42.63 4.69 17.41
N ALA A 118 -42.02 5.73 16.83
CA ALA A 118 -41.17 5.60 15.66
C ALA A 118 -39.98 4.69 16.01
N THR A 119 -40.06 3.42 15.59
CA THR A 119 -38.92 2.54 15.55
C THR A 119 -37.86 3.16 14.62
N PRO A 120 -36.65 3.46 15.11
CA PRO A 120 -35.57 3.87 14.22
C PRO A 120 -35.30 2.72 13.27
N THR A 121 -35.51 2.95 11.98
CA THR A 121 -35.08 2.04 10.92
C THR A 121 -33.59 1.75 11.13
N PRO A 122 -33.15 0.49 11.22
CA PRO A 122 -31.74 0.17 11.20
C PRO A 122 -31.19 0.74 9.89
N ALA A 123 -30.27 1.70 10.00
CA ALA A 123 -29.49 2.11 8.85
C ALA A 123 -28.71 0.88 8.40
N ASN A 124 -29.19 0.21 7.35
CA ASN A 124 -28.43 -0.79 6.63
C ASN A 124 -27.23 -0.06 6.02
N ASN A 125 -26.14 0.03 6.78
CA ASN A 125 -24.81 0.31 6.25
C ASN A 125 -24.37 -0.93 5.46
N ALA A 126 -25.08 -1.22 4.37
CA ALA A 126 -24.59 -2.17 3.39
C ALA A 126 -23.35 -1.55 2.76
N ALA A 127 -22.22 -2.26 2.85
CA ALA A 127 -21.00 -1.84 2.18
C ALA A 127 -21.31 -1.57 0.69
N PRO A 128 -20.78 -0.48 0.11
CA PRO A 128 -20.99 -0.21 -1.30
C PRO A 128 -20.47 -1.40 -2.12
N SER A 129 -21.29 -1.88 -3.06
CA SER A 129 -20.86 -2.89 -4.02
C SER A 129 -19.84 -2.27 -4.99
N THR A 130 -19.00 -3.09 -5.63
CA THR A 130 -18.04 -2.67 -6.67
C THR A 130 -18.66 -1.77 -7.75
N ALA A 131 -19.92 -2.01 -8.11
CA ALA A 131 -20.68 -1.21 -9.09
C ALA A 131 -21.22 0.12 -8.54
N SER A 132 -21.08 0.39 -7.24
CA SER A 132 -21.64 1.55 -6.54
C SER A 132 -20.58 2.41 -5.83
N LEU A 133 -19.31 2.36 -6.23
CA LEU A 133 -18.32 3.32 -5.73
C LEU A 133 -18.69 4.72 -6.26
N THR A 134 -19.10 5.60 -5.36
CA THR A 134 -19.49 6.98 -5.69
C THR A 134 -18.43 7.99 -5.24
N ALA A 135 -18.51 9.20 -5.78
CA ALA A 135 -17.71 10.34 -5.31
C ALA A 135 -17.89 10.56 -3.80
N ASP A 136 -19.12 10.47 -3.29
CA ASP A 136 -19.41 10.62 -1.85
C ASP A 136 -18.68 9.58 -0.98
N THR A 137 -18.60 8.33 -1.44
CA THR A 137 -17.84 7.30 -0.74
C THR A 137 -16.36 7.65 -0.74
N ILE A 138 -15.82 8.12 -1.87
CA ILE A 138 -14.41 8.55 -1.97
C ILE A 138 -14.14 9.76 -1.07
N LEU A 139 -15.02 10.75 -1.02
CA LEU A 139 -14.88 11.95 -0.17
C LEU A 139 -14.90 11.60 1.33
N LYS A 140 -15.58 10.53 1.74
CA LYS A 140 -15.48 10.05 3.13
C LYS A 140 -14.08 9.53 3.47
N ILE A 141 -13.34 9.04 2.48
CA ILE A 141 -12.01 8.45 2.62
C ILE A 141 -10.91 9.50 2.43
N MET A 142 -11.10 10.33 1.41
CA MET A 142 -10.21 11.37 0.89
C MET A 142 -10.96 12.72 0.87
N PRO A 143 -11.25 13.34 2.02
CA PRO A 143 -12.03 14.58 2.06
C PRO A 143 -11.48 15.72 1.19
N ASP A 144 -10.16 15.79 1.05
CA ASP A 144 -9.53 16.89 0.30
C ASP A 144 -9.60 16.67 -1.22
N SER A 145 -10.03 15.51 -1.70
CA SER A 145 -10.23 15.25 -3.13
C SER A 145 -11.52 15.86 -3.70
N GLY A 146 -12.24 16.70 -2.95
CA GLY A 146 -13.39 17.44 -3.48
C GLY A 146 -13.01 18.53 -4.50
N SER A 147 -11.75 18.95 -4.53
CA SER A 147 -11.27 19.94 -5.50
C SER A 147 -9.75 19.87 -5.70
N CYS A 148 -9.33 20.13 -6.94
CA CYS A 148 -7.92 20.33 -7.28
C CYS A 148 -7.47 21.80 -7.19
N ALA A 149 -8.41 22.74 -7.03
CA ALA A 149 -8.09 24.16 -6.99
C ALA A 149 -7.16 24.48 -5.80
N GLY A 150 -6.00 25.08 -6.08
CA GLY A 150 -4.98 25.41 -5.06
C GLY A 150 -4.20 24.21 -4.50
N ARG A 151 -4.62 22.98 -4.82
CA ARG A 151 -3.96 21.73 -4.40
C ARG A 151 -3.06 21.13 -5.49
N ASP A 152 -3.35 21.37 -6.77
CA ASP A 152 -2.53 20.83 -7.87
C ASP A 152 -1.10 21.42 -7.81
N LYS A 153 -0.15 20.58 -7.38
CA LYS A 153 1.28 20.96 -7.27
C LYS A 153 2.07 20.60 -8.52
N VAL A 154 1.57 19.65 -9.31
CA VAL A 154 2.21 19.17 -10.53
C VAL A 154 1.13 19.09 -11.61
N PRO A 155 1.16 19.97 -12.64
CA PRO A 155 0.09 20.07 -13.63
C PRO A 155 -0.41 18.72 -14.14
N GLY A 156 -1.71 18.49 -14.01
CA GLY A 156 -2.39 17.29 -14.51
C GLY A 156 -2.20 16.03 -13.66
N ASN A 157 -1.59 16.13 -12.47
CA ASN A 157 -1.54 15.03 -11.51
C ASN A 157 -2.81 14.94 -10.69
N CYS A 158 -3.35 16.08 -10.24
CA CYS A 158 -4.49 16.08 -9.35
C CYS A 158 -5.76 15.51 -9.98
N ARG A 159 -6.54 14.77 -9.18
CA ARG A 159 -7.89 14.27 -9.50
C ARG A 159 -8.88 14.52 -8.39
N THR A 160 -10.13 14.81 -8.76
CA THR A 160 -11.23 14.89 -7.80
C THR A 160 -11.88 13.51 -7.57
N ALA A 161 -12.67 13.40 -6.49
CA ALA A 161 -13.45 12.21 -6.20
C ALA A 161 -14.39 11.82 -7.35
N GLU A 162 -15.02 12.80 -8.01
CA GLU A 162 -15.91 12.60 -9.15
C GLU A 162 -15.15 12.01 -10.34
N GLN A 163 -13.95 12.50 -10.61
CA GLN A 163 -13.10 12.00 -11.69
C GLN A 163 -12.59 10.57 -11.41
N ALA A 164 -12.30 10.27 -10.14
CA ALA A 164 -11.71 9.00 -9.75
C ALA A 164 -12.72 7.85 -9.61
N ALA A 165 -14.00 8.13 -9.35
CA ALA A 165 -15.00 7.12 -9.01
C ALA A 165 -15.12 6.00 -10.05
N ALA A 166 -15.34 6.35 -11.32
CA ALA A 166 -15.50 5.35 -12.38
C ALA A 166 -14.19 4.58 -12.67
N PRO A 167 -13.01 5.22 -12.82
CA PRO A 167 -11.73 4.53 -12.95
C PRO A 167 -11.40 3.56 -11.81
N LEU A 168 -11.64 3.96 -10.56
CA LEU A 168 -11.41 3.11 -9.38
C LEU A 168 -12.32 1.87 -9.40
N ALA A 169 -13.62 2.06 -9.66
CA ALA A 169 -14.59 0.97 -9.78
C ALA A 169 -14.20 0.01 -10.91
N LYS A 170 -13.75 0.55 -12.05
CA LYS A 170 -13.24 -0.23 -13.18
C LYS A 170 -11.99 -1.01 -12.79
N GLY A 171 -11.04 -0.40 -12.09
CA GLY A 171 -9.87 -1.07 -11.55
C GLY A 171 -10.22 -2.28 -10.69
N PHE A 172 -11.19 -2.13 -9.79
CA PHE A 172 -11.68 -3.26 -8.99
C PHE A 172 -12.25 -4.39 -9.85
N SER A 173 -13.08 -4.06 -10.83
CA SER A 173 -13.66 -5.07 -11.73
C SER A 173 -12.61 -5.75 -12.61
N THR A 174 -11.66 -4.99 -13.17
CA THR A 174 -10.62 -5.51 -14.07
C THR A 174 -9.69 -6.49 -13.35
N TRP A 175 -9.37 -6.23 -12.08
CA TRP A 175 -8.43 -7.04 -11.30
C TRP A 175 -9.09 -7.96 -10.28
N GLY A 176 -10.42 -8.13 -10.34
CA GLY A 176 -11.15 -9.07 -9.49
C GLY A 176 -11.16 -8.70 -8.00
N ILE A 177 -11.04 -7.41 -7.67
CA ILE A 177 -11.11 -6.95 -6.29
C ILE A 177 -12.59 -6.85 -5.87
N THR A 178 -13.07 -7.87 -5.17
CA THR A 178 -14.50 -8.08 -4.86
C THR A 178 -14.82 -8.07 -3.37
N VAL A 179 -13.81 -8.17 -2.50
CA VAL A 179 -14.02 -8.14 -1.04
C VAL A 179 -14.07 -6.69 -0.57
N PRO A 180 -15.15 -6.24 0.11
CA PRO A 180 -15.27 -4.83 0.54
C PRO A 180 -14.09 -4.31 1.36
N GLY A 181 -13.55 -5.12 2.27
CA GLY A 181 -12.35 -4.76 3.04
C GLY A 181 -11.10 -4.58 2.17
N ALA A 182 -10.95 -5.36 1.10
CA ALA A 182 -9.85 -5.22 0.16
C ALA A 182 -10.00 -3.96 -0.73
N GLN A 183 -11.23 -3.63 -1.13
CA GLN A 183 -11.52 -2.36 -1.83
C GLN A 183 -11.23 -1.15 -0.94
N ALA A 184 -11.68 -1.19 0.32
CA ALA A 184 -11.38 -0.17 1.31
C ALA A 184 -9.87 -0.01 1.52
N ALA A 185 -9.13 -1.11 1.59
CA ALA A 185 -7.67 -1.10 1.71
C ALA A 185 -6.98 -0.46 0.49
N ASN A 186 -7.42 -0.78 -0.73
CA ASN A 186 -6.90 -0.13 -1.94
C ASN A 186 -7.14 1.38 -1.93
N LEU A 187 -8.33 1.82 -1.51
CA LEU A 187 -8.64 3.25 -1.41
C LEU A 187 -7.86 3.95 -0.31
N ALA A 188 -7.67 3.31 0.84
CA ALA A 188 -6.85 3.83 1.94
C ALA A 188 -5.38 3.99 1.54
N LEU A 189 -4.86 3.02 0.77
CA LEU A 189 -3.51 3.06 0.22
C LEU A 189 -3.36 4.23 -0.77
N ILE A 190 -4.26 4.32 -1.75
CA ILE A 190 -4.32 5.42 -2.72
C ILE A 190 -4.37 6.76 -1.99
N ALA A 191 -5.28 6.91 -1.03
CA ALA A 191 -5.49 8.13 -0.27
C ALA A 191 -4.20 8.61 0.41
N PHE A 192 -3.45 7.71 1.04
CA PHE A 192 -2.22 8.08 1.73
C PHE A 192 -1.10 8.45 0.75
N GLU A 193 -0.92 7.62 -0.26
CA GLU A 193 0.29 7.63 -1.08
C GLU A 193 0.29 8.68 -2.18
N SER A 194 -0.91 9.09 -2.59
CA SER A 194 -1.14 10.17 -3.54
C SER A 194 -1.45 11.51 -2.89
N ASP A 195 -1.39 11.59 -1.55
CA ASP A 195 -1.87 12.73 -0.76
C ASP A 195 -3.29 13.15 -1.17
N GLN A 196 -4.21 12.17 -1.08
CA GLN A 196 -5.60 12.30 -1.47
C GLN A 196 -5.76 12.75 -2.94
N MET A 197 -5.06 12.04 -3.82
CA MET A 197 -5.10 12.15 -5.29
C MET A 197 -4.57 13.46 -5.88
N ILE A 198 -3.67 14.16 -5.17
CA ILE A 198 -2.98 15.32 -5.77
C ILE A 198 -1.73 14.92 -6.58
N TYR A 199 -1.18 13.73 -6.32
CA TYR A 199 0.00 13.22 -7.00
C TYR A 199 -0.30 11.86 -7.67
N LYS A 200 0.06 11.72 -8.94
CA LYS A 200 0.15 10.41 -9.65
C LYS A 200 1.59 9.93 -9.84
N THR A 201 2.57 10.81 -9.59
CA THR A 201 4.00 10.52 -9.60
C THR A 201 4.64 10.92 -8.27
N SER A 202 5.75 10.28 -7.90
CA SER A 202 6.43 10.60 -6.63
C SER A 202 7.01 12.02 -6.63
N ALA A 203 6.67 12.81 -5.60
CA ALA A 203 7.30 14.09 -5.32
C ALA A 203 8.75 13.96 -4.78
N GLN A 204 9.17 12.75 -4.41
CA GLN A 204 10.48 12.46 -3.79
C GLN A 204 11.61 12.28 -4.82
N GLY A 205 11.35 12.56 -6.09
CA GLY A 205 12.36 12.53 -7.16
C GLY A 205 12.78 11.14 -7.63
N ILE A 206 12.11 10.07 -7.17
CA ILE A 206 12.36 8.72 -7.69
C ILE A 206 11.65 8.59 -9.03
N ALA A 207 12.42 8.72 -10.12
CA ALA A 207 11.92 8.59 -11.47
C ALA A 207 11.23 7.24 -11.67
N GLY A 208 9.99 7.27 -12.17
CA GLY A 208 9.20 6.07 -12.43
C GLY A 208 8.49 5.47 -11.22
N LYS A 209 8.53 6.09 -10.04
CA LYS A 209 7.71 5.67 -8.89
C LYS A 209 6.28 6.22 -9.01
N GLY A 210 5.30 5.32 -9.05
CA GLY A 210 3.88 5.65 -9.02
C GLY A 210 3.34 5.78 -7.60
N THR A 211 2.38 6.67 -7.38
CA THR A 211 1.83 6.96 -6.04
C THR A 211 0.60 6.13 -5.71
N TYR A 212 -0.31 5.84 -6.64
CA TYR A 212 -1.56 5.14 -6.32
C TYR A 212 -1.39 3.75 -5.70
N ALA A 213 -0.24 3.10 -5.86
CA ALA A 213 0.09 1.82 -5.23
C ALA A 213 1.51 1.76 -4.66
N VAL A 214 2.16 2.92 -4.45
CA VAL A 214 3.57 3.01 -4.00
C VAL A 214 4.56 2.22 -4.87
N MET A 215 4.18 1.93 -6.12
CA MET A 215 4.95 1.02 -6.94
C MET A 215 6.30 1.62 -7.27
N MET A 216 7.35 0.90 -6.83
CA MET A 216 8.71 1.14 -7.29
C MET A 216 8.80 0.92 -8.81
N PRO A 217 9.80 1.52 -9.48
CA PRO A 217 9.90 1.50 -10.94
C PRO A 217 9.80 0.10 -11.59
N ASP A 218 10.34 -0.93 -10.94
CA ASP A 218 10.27 -2.30 -11.46
C ASP A 218 8.83 -2.83 -11.48
N ASN A 219 8.04 -2.54 -10.45
CA ASN A 219 6.62 -2.91 -10.42
C ASN A 219 5.79 -2.07 -11.40
N VAL A 220 6.12 -0.79 -11.59
CA VAL A 220 5.51 0.04 -12.64
C VAL A 220 5.81 -0.54 -14.02
N LYS A 221 7.03 -1.02 -14.26
CA LYS A 221 7.40 -1.69 -15.51
C LYS A 221 6.62 -2.97 -15.75
N LEU A 222 6.46 -3.83 -14.74
CA LEU A 222 5.63 -5.04 -14.83
C LEU A 222 4.18 -4.69 -15.18
N TYR A 223 3.62 -3.69 -14.50
CA TYR A 223 2.26 -3.24 -14.75
C TYR A 223 2.08 -2.64 -16.14
N ALA A 224 2.96 -1.73 -16.55
CA ALA A 224 2.95 -1.13 -17.87
C ALA A 224 3.09 -2.18 -18.98
N THR A 225 3.92 -3.22 -18.76
CA THR A 225 4.07 -4.34 -19.70
C THR A 225 2.77 -5.12 -19.83
N LYS A 226 2.07 -5.38 -18.72
CA LYS A 226 0.76 -6.06 -18.72
C LYS A 226 -0.30 -5.26 -19.49
N LEU A 227 -0.27 -3.92 -19.38
CA LEU A 227 -1.25 -3.04 -20.03
C LEU A 227 -0.95 -2.73 -21.50
N LYS A 228 0.31 -2.51 -21.84
CA LYS A 228 0.75 -1.93 -23.14
C LYS A 228 1.64 -2.85 -23.96
N GLY A 229 2.10 -3.95 -23.37
CA GLY A 229 3.05 -4.89 -23.98
C GLY A 229 4.51 -4.44 -23.88
N GLU A 230 5.42 -5.40 -24.10
CA GLU A 230 6.88 -5.20 -23.97
C GLU A 230 7.42 -4.15 -24.96
N ALA A 231 6.88 -4.10 -26.18
CA ALA A 231 7.33 -3.17 -27.22
C ALA A 231 7.13 -1.69 -26.81
N ALA A 232 5.98 -1.36 -26.22
CA ALA A 232 5.69 -0.01 -25.75
C ALA A 232 6.60 0.40 -24.59
N VAL A 233 6.84 -0.53 -23.64
CA VAL A 233 7.75 -0.32 -22.51
C VAL A 233 9.19 -0.15 -22.98
N ALA A 234 9.63 -0.95 -23.94
CA ALA A 234 10.96 -0.81 -24.56
C ALA A 234 11.12 0.52 -25.29
N GLN A 235 10.08 0.97 -26.02
CA GLN A 235 10.08 2.25 -26.71
C GLN A 235 10.13 3.45 -25.75
N ALA A 236 9.46 3.37 -24.59
CA ALA A 236 9.52 4.42 -23.58
C ALA A 236 10.92 4.61 -23.01
N GLY A 237 11.71 3.53 -22.87
CA GLY A 237 13.16 3.56 -22.64
C GLY A 237 13.63 4.03 -21.25
N THR A 238 12.82 4.77 -20.50
CA THR A 238 13.16 5.29 -19.16
C THR A 238 12.07 4.99 -18.14
N PRO A 239 12.40 4.84 -16.84
CA PRO A 239 11.40 4.63 -15.79
C PRO A 239 10.29 5.69 -15.76
N ALA A 240 10.62 6.97 -15.96
CA ALA A 240 9.64 8.05 -15.98
C ALA A 240 8.69 7.91 -17.18
N ALA A 241 9.22 7.67 -18.39
CA ALA A 241 8.39 7.48 -19.58
C ALA A 241 7.53 6.21 -19.48
N ILE A 242 8.01 5.15 -18.81
CA ILE A 242 7.19 3.95 -18.54
C ILE A 242 6.04 4.28 -17.59
N LEU A 243 6.29 5.07 -16.54
CA LEU A 243 5.21 5.55 -15.67
C LEU A 243 4.21 6.43 -16.42
N ASP A 244 4.67 7.24 -17.39
CA ASP A 244 3.77 8.04 -18.24
C ASP A 244 2.83 7.17 -19.08
N LEU A 245 3.26 5.97 -19.50
CA LEU A 245 2.36 5.01 -20.17
C LEU A 245 1.19 4.57 -19.28
N VAL A 246 1.45 4.37 -17.98
CA VAL A 246 0.41 4.03 -16.99
C VAL A 246 -0.47 5.24 -16.69
N ASN A 247 0.15 6.42 -16.57
CA ASN A 247 -0.52 7.68 -16.23
C ASN A 247 -1.18 8.40 -17.42
N ALA A 248 -1.16 7.78 -18.61
CA ALA A 248 -1.74 8.33 -19.84
C ALA A 248 -3.27 8.41 -19.77
N ASN A 249 -3.92 7.57 -18.96
CA ASN A 249 -5.35 7.66 -18.66
C ASN A 249 -5.62 7.22 -17.21
N ASP A 250 -6.77 7.65 -16.69
CA ASP A 250 -7.12 7.45 -15.29
C ASP A 250 -7.49 5.99 -14.98
N ASP A 251 -8.05 5.25 -15.92
CA ASP A 251 -8.42 3.84 -15.71
C ASP A 251 -7.19 2.98 -15.38
N ASP A 252 -6.11 3.16 -16.13
CA ASP A 252 -4.84 2.47 -15.88
C ASP A 252 -4.17 2.98 -14.60
N ALA A 253 -4.16 4.30 -14.39
CA ALA A 253 -3.51 4.88 -13.20
C ALA A 253 -4.19 4.42 -11.90
N PHE A 254 -5.52 4.50 -11.81
CA PHE A 254 -6.28 4.05 -10.64
C PHE A 254 -6.39 2.53 -10.54
N GLY A 255 -6.24 1.81 -11.65
CA GLY A 255 -6.15 0.35 -11.68
C GLY A 255 -4.91 -0.20 -10.97
N ALA A 256 -3.86 0.61 -10.79
CA ALA A 256 -2.57 0.19 -10.24
C ALA A 256 -2.65 -0.51 -8.87
N ALA A 257 -3.41 0.03 -7.92
CA ALA A 257 -3.53 -0.57 -6.57
C ALA A 257 -4.23 -1.92 -6.62
N SER A 258 -5.26 -2.02 -7.45
CA SER A 258 -6.02 -3.25 -7.66
C SER A 258 -5.16 -4.33 -8.33
N TRP A 259 -4.41 -3.95 -9.37
CA TRP A 259 -3.42 -4.84 -10.00
C TRP A 259 -2.37 -5.30 -9.00
N TYR A 260 -1.79 -4.38 -8.22
CA TYR A 260 -0.73 -4.70 -7.28
C TYR A 260 -1.21 -5.71 -6.23
N MET A 261 -2.39 -5.48 -5.64
CA MET A 261 -2.98 -6.43 -4.69
C MET A 261 -3.25 -7.79 -5.34
N ALA A 262 -3.78 -7.82 -6.57
CA ALA A 262 -4.15 -9.07 -7.24
C ALA A 262 -2.93 -9.90 -7.67
N GLU A 263 -1.89 -9.25 -8.19
CA GLU A 263 -0.80 -9.92 -8.90
C GLU A 263 0.52 -9.94 -8.09
N GLN A 264 0.73 -8.94 -7.23
CA GLN A 264 1.94 -8.85 -6.39
C GLN A 264 1.69 -9.30 -4.94
N CYS A 265 0.44 -9.33 -4.49
CA CYS A 265 0.05 -9.73 -3.13
C CYS A 265 -0.90 -10.94 -3.14
N PRO A 266 -0.50 -12.12 -3.64
CA PRO A 266 -1.39 -13.27 -3.77
C PRO A 266 -2.06 -13.63 -2.44
N GLY A 267 -3.40 -13.72 -2.45
CA GLY A 267 -4.21 -14.04 -1.27
C GLY A 267 -4.45 -12.87 -0.30
N ALA A 268 -3.87 -11.68 -0.52
CA ALA A 268 -4.07 -10.53 0.37
C ALA A 268 -5.54 -10.13 0.48
N GLN A 269 -6.27 -10.11 -0.64
CA GLN A 269 -7.70 -9.79 -0.65
C GLN A 269 -8.51 -10.70 0.28
N ASP A 270 -8.24 -12.01 0.29
CA ASP A 270 -9.06 -12.98 1.05
C ASP A 270 -8.93 -12.79 2.56
N LYS A 271 -7.80 -12.26 3.03
CA LYS A 271 -7.59 -11.93 4.45
C LYS A 271 -8.62 -10.91 4.95
N PHE A 272 -9.07 -10.00 4.09
CA PHE A 272 -10.07 -8.98 4.44
C PHE A 272 -11.51 -9.52 4.59
N LYS A 273 -11.74 -10.82 4.43
CA LYS A 273 -13.01 -11.47 4.80
C LYS A 273 -13.11 -11.73 6.31
N GLY A 274 -11.99 -11.70 7.03
CA GLY A 274 -11.91 -11.91 8.47
C GLY A 274 -11.65 -10.60 9.22
N ASP A 275 -10.64 -10.61 10.09
CA ASP A 275 -10.19 -9.42 10.80
C ASP A 275 -9.54 -8.43 9.82
N VAL A 276 -10.26 -7.34 9.52
CA VAL A 276 -9.84 -6.34 8.54
C VAL A 276 -8.62 -5.53 9.00
N ASP A 277 -8.42 -5.35 10.31
CA ASP A 277 -7.27 -4.60 10.84
C ASP A 277 -6.00 -5.44 10.82
N ALA A 278 -6.11 -6.74 11.14
CA ALA A 278 -5.02 -7.69 10.96
C ALA A 278 -4.66 -7.86 9.46
N ALA A 279 -5.67 -7.94 8.59
CA ALA A 279 -5.48 -8.02 7.14
C ALA A 279 -4.80 -6.76 6.58
N TRP A 280 -5.23 -5.57 7.02
CA TRP A 280 -4.59 -4.30 6.65
C TRP A 280 -3.13 -4.26 7.08
N THR A 281 -2.85 -4.63 8.34
CA THR A 281 -1.48 -4.67 8.88
C THR A 281 -0.59 -5.59 8.04
N SER A 282 -1.05 -6.82 7.76
CA SER A 282 -0.31 -7.78 6.93
C SER A 282 -0.14 -7.29 5.48
N TYR A 283 -1.17 -6.67 4.89
CA TYR A 283 -1.07 -6.11 3.53
C TYR A 283 0.03 -5.04 3.43
N ILE A 284 0.07 -4.11 4.38
CA ILE A 284 1.04 -3.02 4.39
C ILE A 284 2.46 -3.52 4.70
N THR A 285 2.60 -4.38 5.70
CA THR A 285 3.93 -4.83 6.19
C THR A 285 4.53 -5.92 5.33
N ASP A 286 3.74 -6.92 4.94
CA ASP A 286 4.26 -8.11 4.24
C ASP A 286 4.32 -7.93 2.72
N CYS A 287 3.45 -7.08 2.13
CA CYS A 287 3.38 -6.95 0.67
C CYS A 287 3.77 -5.57 0.13
N VAL A 288 3.13 -4.50 0.61
CA VAL A 288 3.43 -3.14 0.12
C VAL A 288 4.85 -2.73 0.56
N ASN A 289 5.32 -3.23 1.71
CA ASN A 289 6.64 -2.98 2.28
C ASN A 289 6.93 -1.46 2.42
N GLY A 290 5.88 -0.68 2.67
CA GLY A 290 5.88 0.77 2.50
C GLY A 290 6.25 1.58 3.73
N GLY A 291 6.58 0.94 4.85
CA GLY A 291 6.92 1.63 6.10
C GLY A 291 5.77 2.42 6.74
N VAL A 292 5.84 2.53 8.07
CA VAL A 292 4.99 3.31 8.99
C VAL A 292 3.47 3.12 8.81
N LEU A 293 2.96 2.00 9.31
CA LEU A 293 1.53 1.71 9.43
C LEU A 293 0.75 2.88 10.06
N ASP A 294 1.33 3.50 11.11
CA ASP A 294 0.70 4.59 11.86
C ASP A 294 0.32 5.79 10.99
N GLN A 295 1.14 6.12 9.98
CA GLN A 295 0.87 7.25 9.10
C GLN A 295 -0.33 6.97 8.18
N ARG A 296 -0.57 5.69 7.85
CA ARG A 296 -1.67 5.24 7.00
C ARG A 296 -2.95 5.00 7.79
N GLN A 297 -2.89 5.01 9.12
CA GLN A 297 -4.02 4.67 9.98
C GLN A 297 -5.20 5.62 9.78
N ALA A 298 -4.95 6.91 9.52
CA ALA A 298 -6.00 7.89 9.30
C ALA A 298 -6.86 7.56 8.06
N THR A 299 -6.22 7.31 6.91
CA THR A 299 -6.94 6.96 5.68
C THR A 299 -7.58 5.59 5.76
N TRP A 300 -6.96 4.64 6.48
CA TRP A 300 -7.57 3.35 6.75
C TRP A 300 -8.84 3.45 7.61
N ASN A 301 -8.81 4.22 8.69
CA ASN A 301 -9.99 4.45 9.54
C ASN A 301 -11.13 5.10 8.75
N ASN A 302 -10.82 6.06 7.87
CA ASN A 302 -11.81 6.67 7.00
C ASN A 302 -12.42 5.65 6.02
N ALA A 303 -11.58 4.78 5.43
CA ALA A 303 -12.02 3.71 4.53
C ALA A 303 -12.94 2.71 5.25
N LYS A 304 -12.57 2.24 6.45
CA LYS A 304 -13.44 1.37 7.26
C LYS A 304 -14.80 2.00 7.49
N LYS A 305 -14.82 3.26 7.94
CA LYS A 305 -16.06 4.01 8.19
C LYS A 305 -16.90 4.15 6.92
N ALA A 306 -16.29 4.42 5.77
CA ALA A 306 -16.99 4.56 4.50
C ALA A 306 -17.60 3.25 4.00
N PHE A 307 -16.98 2.11 4.34
CA PHE A 307 -17.43 0.77 3.94
C PHE A 307 -18.25 0.02 5.01
N GLY A 308 -18.38 0.57 6.22
CA GLY A 308 -19.11 -0.06 7.32
C GLY A 308 -18.38 -1.26 7.93
N LEU A 309 -17.04 -1.20 7.97
CA LEU A 309 -16.14 -2.23 8.51
C LEU A 309 -15.72 -1.94 9.95
#